data_AF-A0A948IV50-F1
#
_entry.id   AF-A0A948IV50-F1
#
_cell.length_a   1.000
_cell.length_b   1.000
_cell.length_c   1.000
_cell.angle_alpha   90.00
_cell.angle_beta   90.00
_cell.angle_gamma   90.00
#
_symmetry.space_group_name_H-M   'P 1'
#
loop_
_entity.id
_entity.type
_entity.pdbx_description
1 polymer ?
#
loop_
_entity_poly.entity_id
_entity_poly.type
_entity_poly.pdbx_seq_one_letter_code
_entity_poly.pdbx_strand_id
1 'polypeptide(L)'
;MEYSPEFKQNHQTAYLAEEYERLEKERAEAREAAGDDAALLEMVVEDEERMGARQQEILKEIEQILDKDKEEAARPKAIVLEFRAGAGGDEATLFAQELREMYLKYAESK
;
A
#
# COMPACT_ATOMS: atom_id res chain seq x y z
N MET A 1 2.02 -12.77 6.90
CA MET A 1 3.13 -11.80 6.93
C MET A 1 3.60 -11.62 8.37
N GLU A 2 4.90 -11.40 8.63
CA GLU A 2 5.41 -11.03 9.97
C GLU A 2 5.45 -9.49 10.11
N TYR A 3 5.34 -8.99 11.34
CA TYR A 3 5.45 -7.55 11.60
C TYR A 3 6.85 -7.03 11.32
N SER A 4 6.95 -5.84 10.71
CA SER A 4 8.20 -5.10 10.53
C SER A 4 8.01 -3.64 10.93
N PRO A 5 8.94 -3.02 11.69
CA PRO A 5 8.92 -1.59 11.98
C PRO A 5 8.96 -0.70 10.74
N GLU A 6 9.41 -1.23 9.60
CA GLU A 6 9.43 -0.52 8.31
C GLU A 6 8.02 -0.14 7.82
N PHE A 7 6.97 -0.84 8.27
CA PHE A 7 5.58 -0.50 7.94
C PHE A 7 5.18 0.90 8.45
N LYS A 8 5.92 1.48 9.40
CA LYS A 8 5.73 2.88 9.83
C LYS A 8 6.26 3.91 8.83
N GLN A 9 7.16 3.51 7.93
CA GLN A 9 7.75 4.42 6.94
C GLN A 9 6.82 4.64 5.74
N ASN A 10 5.91 3.71 5.46
CA ASN A 10 4.88 3.91 4.44
C ASN A 10 3.66 4.62 5.07
N HIS A 11 3.35 5.80 4.56
CA HIS A 11 2.21 6.62 4.98
C HIS A 11 0.86 5.88 4.97
N GLN A 12 0.65 4.91 4.07
CA GLN A 12 -0.59 4.15 3.97
C GLN A 12 -0.71 3.06 5.04
N THR A 13 0.42 2.59 5.61
CA THR A 13 0.45 1.52 6.61
C THR A 13 0.84 2.02 8.00
N ALA A 14 1.29 3.27 8.14
CA ALA A 14 1.84 3.80 9.39
C ALA A 14 0.88 3.70 10.58
N TYR A 15 -0.38 4.10 10.39
CA TYR A 15 -1.40 4.01 11.43
C TYR A 15 -1.65 2.56 11.89
N LEU A 16 -1.75 1.63 10.94
CA LEU A 16 -1.95 0.21 11.22
C LEU A 16 -0.75 -0.39 11.96
N ALA A 17 0.46 0.01 11.60
CA ALA A 17 1.67 -0.42 12.28
C ALA A 17 1.78 0.11 13.72
N GLU A 18 1.32 1.34 13.98
CA GLU A 18 1.21 1.90 15.33
C GLU A 18 0.12 1.20 16.15
N GLU A 19 -1.03 0.88 15.56
CA GLU A 19 -2.08 0.10 16.23
C GLU A 19 -1.56 -1.29 16.64
N TYR A 20 -0.80 -1.95 15.77
CA TYR A 20 -0.16 -3.22 16.08
C TYR A 20 0.77 -3.12 17.30
N GLU A 21 1.68 -2.14 17.31
CA GLU A 21 2.61 -1.92 18.43
C GLU A 21 1.87 -1.55 19.72
N ARG A 22 0.77 -0.79 19.62
CA ARG A 22 -0.08 -0.46 20.77
C ARG A 22 -0.70 -1.72 21.37
N LEU A 23 -1.27 -2.60 20.54
CA LEU A 23 -1.83 -3.87 21.00
C LEU A 23 -0.76 -4.78 21.64
N GLU A 24 0.45 -4.81 21.07
CA GLU A 24 1.58 -5.55 21.65
C GLU A 24 1.93 -5.03 23.05
N LYS A 25 1.95 -3.70 23.20
CA LYS A 25 2.20 -3.05 24.50
C LYS A 25 1.08 -3.33 25.50
N GLU A 26 -0.18 -3.21 25.08
CA GLU A 26 -1.34 -3.48 25.93
C GLU A 26 -1.34 -4.94 26.43
N ARG A 27 -0.96 -5.91 25.59
CA ARG A 27 -0.81 -7.32 26.00
C ARG A 27 0.28 -7.51 27.06
N ALA A 28 1.44 -6.88 26.85
CA ALA A 28 2.54 -6.94 27.81
C ALA A 28 2.13 -6.32 29.17
N GLU A 29 1.48 -5.16 29.14
CA GLU A 29 0.98 -4.46 30.34
C GLU A 29 -0.10 -5.27 31.06
N ALA A 30 -1.05 -5.87 30.34
CA ALA A 30 -2.10 -6.71 30.91
C ALA A 30 -1.51 -7.94 31.62
N ARG A 31 -0.49 -8.55 31.03
CA ARG A 31 0.21 -9.70 31.60
C ARG A 31 1.03 -9.33 32.84
N GLU A 32 1.68 -8.18 32.83
CA GLU A 32 2.39 -7.65 34.00
C GLU A 32 1.41 -7.34 35.14
N ALA A 33 0.27 -6.72 34.83
CA ALA A 33 -0.76 -6.36 35.80
C ALA A 33 -1.43 -7.57 36.47
N ALA A 34 -1.58 -8.69 35.76
CA ALA A 34 -2.14 -9.92 36.32
C ALA A 34 -1.19 -10.62 37.31
N GLY A 35 0.13 -10.45 37.16
CA GLY A 35 1.13 -11.09 38.02
C GLY A 35 0.94 -12.61 38.08
N ASP A 36 0.83 -13.16 39.29
CA ASP A 36 0.63 -14.60 39.56
C ASP A 36 -0.85 -14.93 39.92
N ASP A 37 -1.78 -13.98 39.79
CA ASP A 37 -3.19 -14.22 40.11
C ASP A 37 -3.85 -15.07 39.01
N ALA A 38 -4.18 -16.32 39.33
CA ALA A 38 -4.75 -17.27 38.38
C ALA A 38 -6.07 -16.81 37.76
N ALA A 39 -6.91 -16.07 38.49
CA ALA A 39 -8.19 -15.59 37.97
C ALA A 39 -7.99 -14.43 36.99
N LEU A 40 -7.01 -13.54 37.26
CA LEU A 40 -6.66 -12.47 36.34
C LEU A 40 -5.94 -12.99 35.10
N LEU A 41 -5.09 -14.02 35.25
CA LEU A 41 -4.41 -14.67 34.13
C LEU A 41 -5.38 -15.32 33.15
N GLU A 42 -6.48 -15.92 33.63
CA GLU A 42 -7.53 -16.48 32.76
C GLU A 42 -8.18 -15.38 31.90
N MET A 43 -8.47 -14.22 32.49
CA MET A 43 -8.99 -13.06 31.75
C MET A 43 -7.98 -12.50 30.73
N VAL A 44 -6.70 -12.45 31.09
CA VAL A 44 -5.63 -12.00 30.19
C VAL A 44 -5.52 -12.91 28.98
N VAL A 45 -5.67 -14.24 29.13
CA VAL A 45 -5.60 -15.17 28.00
C VAL A 45 -6.69 -14.88 26.97
N GLU A 46 -7.94 -14.65 27.39
CA GLU A 46 -9.03 -14.29 26.48
C GLU A 46 -8.77 -12.96 25.76
N ASP A 47 -8.25 -11.96 26.48
CA ASP A 47 -7.89 -10.67 25.90
C ASP A 47 -6.71 -10.80 24.92
N GLU A 48 -5.69 -11.60 25.23
CA GLU A 48 -4.56 -11.89 24.34
C GLU A 48 -5.00 -12.58 23.05
N GLU A 49 -5.97 -13.50 23.12
CA GLU A 49 -6.54 -14.13 21.92
C GLU A 49 -7.26 -13.10 21.04
N ARG A 50 -8.09 -12.23 21.63
CA ARG A 50 -8.78 -11.15 20.90
C ARG A 50 -7.79 -10.18 20.26
N MET A 51 -6.78 -9.75 21.02
CA MET A 51 -5.76 -8.83 20.53
C MET A 51 -4.89 -9.46 19.46
N GLY A 52 -4.52 -10.74 19.63
CA GLY A 52 -3.79 -11.52 18.64
C GLY A 52 -4.57 -11.67 17.34
N ALA A 53 -5.88 -11.93 17.40
CA ALA A 53 -6.74 -11.96 16.22
C ALA A 53 -6.75 -10.59 15.50
N ARG A 54 -6.89 -9.49 16.25
CA ARG A 54 -6.83 -8.13 15.68
C ARG A 54 -5.47 -7.83 15.05
N GLN A 55 -4.38 -8.25 15.68
CA GLN A 55 -3.02 -8.12 15.13
C GLN A 55 -2.87 -8.87 13.79
N GLN A 56 -3.45 -10.07 13.67
CA GLN A 56 -3.45 -10.83 12.41
C GLN A 56 -4.27 -10.13 11.31
N GLU A 57 -5.43 -9.54 11.66
CA GLU A 57 -6.21 -8.73 10.73
C GLU A 57 -5.43 -7.52 10.22
N ILE A 58 -4.78 -6.79 11.12
CA ILE A 58 -3.94 -5.63 10.79
C ILE A 58 -2.83 -6.04 9.81
N LEU A 59 -2.14 -7.16 10.06
CA LEU A 59 -1.08 -7.64 9.16
C LEU A 59 -1.62 -7.99 7.76
N LYS A 60 -2.83 -8.53 7.68
CA LYS A 60 -3.50 -8.82 6.42
C LYS A 60 -3.90 -7.54 5.67
N GLU A 61 -4.37 -6.52 6.39
CA GLU A 61 -4.68 -5.21 5.81
C GLU A 61 -3.41 -4.54 5.25
N ILE A 62 -2.31 -4.58 6.01
CA ILE A 62 -0.99 -4.08 5.55
C ILE A 62 -0.55 -4.82 4.29
N GLU A 63 -0.64 -6.16 4.26
CA GLU A 63 -0.27 -6.96 3.09
C GLU A 63 -1.08 -6.55 1.85
N GLN A 64 -2.39 -6.36 1.99
CA GLN A 64 -3.25 -5.89 0.90
C GLN A 64 -2.87 -4.50 0.38
N ILE A 65 -2.53 -3.58 1.28
CA ILE A 65 -2.07 -2.23 0.89
C ILE A 65 -0.77 -2.33 0.10
N LEU A 66 0.22 -3.08 0.60
CA LEU A 66 1.51 -3.22 -0.06
C LEU A 66 1.40 -3.90 -1.44
N ASP A 67 0.52 -4.88 -1.59
CA ASP A 67 0.29 -5.52 -2.88
C ASP A 67 -0.40 -4.58 -3.87
N LYS A 68 -1.33 -3.76 -3.41
CA LYS A 68 -1.93 -2.70 -4.23
C LYS A 68 -0.90 -1.65 -4.65
N ASP A 69 -0.03 -1.23 -3.75
CA ASP A 69 1.04 -0.26 -4.05
C ASP A 69 2.01 -0.83 -5.10
N LYS A 70 2.36 -2.12 -5.01
CA LYS A 70 3.16 -2.80 -6.04
C LYS A 70 2.44 -2.84 -7.38
N GLU A 71 1.15 -3.16 -7.40
CA GLU A 71 0.35 -3.19 -8.62
C GLU A 71 0.30 -1.79 -9.27
N GLU A 72 0.09 -0.75 -8.47
CA GLU A 72 0.09 0.64 -8.95
C GLU A 72 1.47 1.07 -9.47
N ALA A 73 2.55 0.70 -8.79
CA ALA A 73 3.92 0.98 -9.23
C ALA A 73 4.27 0.24 -10.54
N ALA A 74 3.72 -0.95 -10.76
CA ALA A 74 3.90 -1.71 -11.99
C ALA A 74 3.10 -1.15 -13.17
N ARG A 75 2.05 -0.35 -12.93
CA ARG A 75 1.26 0.27 -14.00
C ARG A 75 2.00 1.48 -14.58
N PRO A 76 2.07 1.62 -15.93
CA PRO A 76 2.68 2.78 -16.55
C PRO A 76 1.86 4.05 -16.22
N LYS A 77 2.46 4.97 -15.46
CA LYS A 77 1.83 6.25 -15.07
C LYS A 77 1.74 7.25 -16.22
N ALA A 78 2.67 7.14 -17.17
CA ALA A 78 2.75 7.98 -18.34
C ALA A 78 3.29 7.16 -19.51
N ILE A 79 2.92 7.57 -20.73
CA ILE A 79 3.43 7.01 -21.96
C ILE A 79 4.05 8.16 -22.74
N VAL A 80 5.28 7.96 -23.23
CA VAL A 80 5.92 8.89 -24.18
C VAL A 80 5.59 8.41 -25.58
N LEU A 81 4.96 9.28 -26.38
CA LEU A 81 4.66 9.01 -27.78
C LEU A 81 5.64 9.77 -28.66
N GLU A 82 6.44 9.03 -29.43
CA GLU A 82 7.36 9.59 -30.42
C GLU A 82 6.76 9.46 -31.83
N PHE A 83 6.52 10.60 -32.49
CA PHE A 83 6.06 10.64 -33.87
C PHE A 83 7.27 10.88 -34.79
N ARG A 84 7.53 9.96 -35.72
CA ARG A 84 8.64 10.05 -36.68
C ARG A 84 8.10 9.92 -38.10
N ALA A 85 8.57 10.76 -39.01
CA ALA A 85 8.24 10.65 -40.42
C ALA A 85 8.82 9.35 -41.01
N GLY A 86 8.00 8.64 -41.79
CA GLY A 86 8.42 7.44 -42.52
C GLY A 86 8.94 7.75 -43.92
N ALA A 87 8.73 6.83 -44.86
CA ALA A 87 8.98 7.11 -46.29
C ALA A 87 7.91 8.07 -46.84
N GLY A 88 8.32 8.97 -47.75
CA GLY A 88 7.42 9.96 -48.34
C GLY A 88 7.80 11.42 -48.09
N GLY A 89 9.00 11.70 -47.57
CA GLY A 89 9.57 13.06 -47.54
C GLY A 89 8.73 14.07 -46.76
N ASP A 90 8.37 15.18 -47.42
CA ASP A 90 7.64 16.30 -46.81
C ASP A 90 6.21 15.89 -46.41
N GLU A 91 5.53 15.09 -47.23
CA GLU A 91 4.19 14.58 -46.93
C GLU A 91 4.18 13.68 -45.69
N ALA A 92 5.21 12.83 -45.53
CA ALA A 92 5.34 12.00 -44.34
C ALA A 92 5.62 12.83 -43.08
N THR A 93 6.33 13.95 -43.23
CA THR A 93 6.60 14.90 -42.13
C THR A 93 5.32 15.63 -41.72
N LEU A 94 4.54 16.10 -42.69
CA LEU A 94 3.25 16.76 -42.44
C LEU A 94 2.29 15.80 -41.72
N PHE A 95 2.19 14.55 -42.18
CA PHE A 95 1.33 13.55 -41.57
C PHE A 95 1.73 13.21 -40.13
N ALA A 96 3.04 13.12 -39.84
CA ALA A 96 3.52 12.91 -38.48
C ALA A 96 3.14 14.08 -37.55
N GLN A 97 3.14 15.32 -38.06
CA GLN A 97 2.68 16.49 -37.33
C GLN A 97 1.17 16.43 -37.05
N GLU A 98 0.36 16.08 -38.05
CA GLU A 98 -1.09 15.96 -37.90
C GLU A 98 -1.47 14.90 -36.84
N LEU A 99 -0.78 13.75 -36.83
CA LEU A 99 -0.98 12.74 -35.79
C LEU A 99 -0.65 13.27 -34.40
N ARG A 100 0.49 13.95 -34.25
CA ARG A 100 0.86 14.58 -32.98
C ARG A 100 -0.23 15.55 -32.51
N GLU A 101 -0.73 16.42 -33.39
CA GLU A 101 -1.78 17.38 -33.06
C GLU A 101 -3.10 16.70 -32.67
N MET A 102 -3.46 15.61 -33.36
CA MET A 102 -4.64 14.81 -33.04
C MET A 102 -4.54 14.20 -31.64
N TYR A 103 -3.42 13.55 -31.32
CA TYR A 103 -3.20 12.92 -30.00
C TYR A 103 -3.10 13.96 -28.89
N LEU A 104 -2.51 15.14 -29.14
CA LEU A 104 -2.49 16.25 -28.19
C LEU A 104 -3.92 16.72 -27.86
N LYS A 105 -4.73 17.02 -28.87
CA LYS A 105 -6.13 17.44 -28.66
C LYS A 105 -6.94 16.39 -27.90
N TYR A 106 -6.72 15.10 -28.21
CA TYR A 106 -7.37 14.02 -27.47
C TYR A 106 -6.96 14.01 -26.00
N ALA A 107 -5.65 14.10 -25.72
CA ALA A 107 -5.11 14.11 -24.36
C ALA A 107 -5.55 15.33 -23.55
N GLU A 108 -5.67 16.51 -24.17
CA GLU A 108 -6.18 17.73 -23.52
C GLU A 108 -7.69 17.66 -23.21
N SER A 109 -8.44 16.81 -23.91
CA SER A 109 -9.90 16.68 -23.73
C SER A 109 -10.32 15.70 -22.62
N LYS A 110 -9.36 14.98 -22.04
CA LYS A 110 -9.58 13.92 -21.04
C LYS A 110 -9.02 14.34 -19.68
#